data_AF-A0A914Q853-F1
#
_entry.id   AF-A0A914Q853-F1
#
_cell.length_a   1.000
_cell.length_b   1.000
_cell.length_c   1.000
_cell.angle_alpha   90.00
_cell.angle_beta   90.00
_cell.angle_gamma   90.00
#
_symmetry.space_group_name_H-M   'P 1'
#
loop_
_entity.id
_entity.type
_entity.pdbx_description
1 polymer ?
#
loop_
_entity_poly.entity_id
_entity_poly.type
_entity_poly.pdbx_seq_one_letter_code
_entity_poly.pdbx_strand_id
1 'polypeptide(L)'
;MTGHHVTDVSNASRTLLLDLHKRKWSTQLCEFFEIPQSVLPKIMSSAEIYGYMDHGPLKGVPISGCLGDQQAAMVGHNCLKIGDTKSTYGTGTFMLCNIGSKPIISKDGLLTTVGFQFGSNSPICYALEGSGSIGGNVVRFLRDNFGFIRNSQNFFRF
;
A
#
# COMPACT_ATOMS: atom_id res chain seq x y z
N MET A 1 -6.06 -19.54 -5.71
CA MET A 1 -6.37 -19.03 -7.06
C MET A 1 -5.50 -19.68 -8.14
N THR A 2 -4.17 -19.71 -7.95
CA THR A 2 -3.19 -20.09 -9.00
C THR A 2 -2.13 -21.12 -8.54
N GLY A 3 -2.22 -21.62 -7.30
CA GLY A 3 -1.17 -22.46 -6.69
C GLY A 3 0.18 -21.76 -6.42
N HIS A 4 0.35 -20.50 -6.83
CA HIS A 4 1.58 -19.74 -6.63
C HIS A 4 1.61 -18.99 -5.29
N HIS A 5 2.75 -19.03 -4.59
CA HIS A 5 2.99 -18.29 -3.36
C HIS A 5 3.79 -17.01 -3.65
N VAL A 6 3.07 -15.91 -3.86
CA VAL A 6 3.62 -14.64 -4.36
C VAL A 6 3.01 -13.45 -3.63
N THR A 7 3.75 -12.35 -3.57
CA THR A 7 3.29 -11.03 -3.09
C THR A 7 3.80 -9.94 -4.02
N ASP A 8 3.13 -8.80 -4.08
CA ASP A 8 3.67 -7.64 -4.78
C ASP A 8 4.62 -6.82 -3.88
N VAL A 9 5.43 -5.97 -4.51
CA VAL A 9 6.40 -5.08 -3.84
C VAL A 9 5.77 -4.10 -2.85
N SER A 10 4.53 -3.63 -3.09
CA SER A 10 3.88 -2.69 -2.17
C SER A 10 3.46 -3.38 -0.88
N ASN A 11 2.79 -4.54 -0.94
CA ASN A 11 2.47 -5.33 0.25
C ASN A 11 3.74 -5.83 0.97
N ALA A 12 4.76 -6.27 0.22
CA ALA A 12 6.04 -6.69 0.80
C ALA A 12 6.68 -5.57 1.64
N SER A 13 6.55 -4.31 1.20
CA SER A 13 7.11 -3.15 1.91
C SER A 13 6.43 -2.86 3.26
N ARG A 14 5.31 -3.53 3.58
CA ARG A 14 4.56 -3.37 4.83
C ARG A 14 4.89 -4.42 5.89
N THR A 15 5.81 -5.34 5.59
CA THR A 15 6.16 -6.47 6.45
C THR A 15 7.28 -6.17 7.45
N LEU A 16 7.97 -5.02 7.32
CA LEU A 16 9.29 -4.74 7.92
C LEU A 16 10.41 -5.69 7.49
N LEU A 17 10.17 -6.64 6.58
CA LEU A 17 11.17 -7.62 6.14
C LEU A 17 11.77 -7.28 4.77
N LEU A 18 11.19 -6.34 4.03
CA LEU A 18 11.69 -5.92 2.72
C LEU A 18 12.84 -4.90 2.86
N ASP A 19 13.99 -5.18 2.26
CA ASP A 19 15.02 -4.17 2.01
C ASP A 19 14.55 -3.29 0.85
N LEU A 20 14.20 -2.02 1.13
CA LEU A 20 13.68 -1.09 0.12
C LEU A 20 14.68 -0.82 -1.00
N HIS A 21 16.00 -0.82 -0.74
CA HIS A 21 17.00 -0.55 -1.77
C HIS A 21 17.21 -1.76 -2.68
N LYS A 22 17.33 -2.96 -2.07
CA LYS A 22 17.60 -4.20 -2.81
C LYS A 22 16.33 -4.82 -3.41
N ARG A 23 15.15 -4.46 -2.88
CA ARG A 23 13.83 -4.99 -3.27
C ARG A 23 13.74 -6.51 -3.08
N LYS A 24 14.32 -7.00 -1.98
CA LYS A 24 14.36 -8.41 -1.60
C LYS A 24 14.11 -8.52 -0.10
N TRP A 25 13.71 -9.71 0.34
CA TRP A 25 13.67 -10.02 1.76
C TRP A 25 15.06 -9.82 2.39
N SER A 26 15.08 -9.07 3.48
CA SER A 26 16.29 -8.78 4.25
C SER A 26 16.64 -9.99 5.12
N THR A 27 17.77 -10.62 4.86
CA THR A 27 18.29 -11.73 5.69
C THR A 27 18.45 -11.32 7.14
N GLN A 28 19.01 -10.12 7.38
CA GLN A 28 19.22 -9.59 8.72
C GLN A 28 17.91 -9.42 9.50
N LEU A 29 16.85 -8.89 8.86
CA LEU A 29 15.56 -8.69 9.53
C LEU A 29 14.84 -10.03 9.74
N CYS A 30 14.94 -10.94 8.78
CA CYS A 30 14.41 -12.29 8.93
C CYS A 30 15.07 -13.04 10.09
N GLU A 31 16.40 -12.97 10.22
CA GLU A 31 17.14 -13.54 11.35
C GLU A 31 16.74 -12.89 12.68
N PHE A 32 16.64 -11.55 12.72
CA PHE A 32 16.24 -10.81 13.92
C PHE A 32 14.85 -11.21 14.45
N PHE A 33 13.89 -11.41 13.55
CA PHE A 33 12.54 -11.85 13.92
C PHE A 33 12.38 -13.38 13.97
N GLU A 34 13.45 -14.15 13.76
CA GLU A 34 13.45 -15.62 13.71
C GLU A 34 12.50 -16.20 12.65
N ILE A 35 12.40 -15.55 11.49
CA ILE A 35 11.54 -15.95 10.37
C ILE A 35 12.37 -16.63 9.28
N PRO A 36 12.13 -17.93 8.96
CA PRO A 36 12.81 -18.59 7.85
C PRO A 36 12.41 -17.95 6.51
N GLN A 37 13.39 -17.55 5.68
CA GLN A 37 13.07 -16.96 4.37
C GLN A 37 12.31 -17.91 3.43
N SER A 38 12.44 -19.23 3.61
CA SER A 38 11.74 -20.23 2.81
C SER A 38 10.22 -20.17 2.94
N VAL A 39 9.70 -19.61 4.03
CA VAL A 39 8.25 -19.44 4.21
C VAL A 39 7.73 -18.14 3.60
N LEU A 40 8.60 -17.26 3.10
CA LEU A 40 8.17 -15.98 2.53
C LEU A 40 7.79 -16.15 1.05
N PRO A 41 6.75 -15.44 0.57
CA PRO A 41 6.35 -15.48 -0.82
C PRO A 41 7.42 -14.87 -1.74
N LYS A 42 7.43 -15.27 -3.01
CA LYS A 42 8.24 -14.57 -4.02
C LYS A 42 7.67 -13.16 -4.24
N ILE A 43 8.53 -12.16 -4.14
CA ILE A 43 8.18 -10.76 -4.42
C ILE A 43 8.14 -10.56 -5.94
N MET A 44 7.06 -9.96 -6.42
CA MET A 44 6.83 -9.59 -7.82
C MET A 44 6.44 -8.11 -7.90
N SER A 45 6.51 -7.51 -9.08
CA SER A 45 6.03 -6.15 -9.31
C SER A 45 4.51 -6.04 -9.11
N SER A 46 3.97 -4.82 -9.12
CA SER A 46 2.54 -4.55 -8.92
C SER A 46 1.66 -4.86 -10.14
N ALA A 47 2.27 -4.98 -11.33
CA ALA A 47 1.55 -5.30 -12.56
C ALA A 47 2.39 -6.22 -13.46
N GLU A 48 2.20 -7.52 -13.31
CA GLU A 48 2.73 -8.58 -14.18
C GLU A 48 1.88 -9.84 -13.99
N ILE A 49 1.96 -10.81 -14.90
CA ILE A 49 1.18 -12.05 -14.78
C ILE A 49 1.76 -12.91 -13.64
N TYR A 50 1.05 -12.98 -12.52
CA TYR A 50 1.39 -13.82 -11.36
C TYR A 50 1.04 -15.29 -11.59
N GLY A 51 0.08 -15.54 -12.46
CA GLY A 51 -0.45 -16.86 -12.76
C GLY A 51 -1.83 -16.77 -13.39
N TYR A 52 -2.42 -17.93 -13.65
CA TYR A 52 -3.76 -18.04 -14.23
C TYR A 52 -4.68 -18.74 -13.24
N MET A 53 -5.95 -18.34 -13.20
CA MET A 53 -6.95 -19.01 -12.37
C MET A 53 -7.02 -20.51 -12.73
N ASP A 54 -6.80 -21.39 -11.76
CA ASP A 54 -6.68 -22.83 -12.03
C ASP A 54 -8.03 -23.56 -12.14
N HIS A 55 -9.06 -23.00 -11.52
CA HIS A 55 -10.38 -23.63 -11.36
C HIS A 55 -11.51 -22.60 -11.30
N GLY A 56 -12.75 -23.08 -11.44
CA GLY A 56 -13.96 -22.28 -11.39
C GLY A 56 -14.29 -21.57 -12.71
N PRO A 57 -15.32 -20.70 -12.72
CA PRO A 57 -15.82 -20.04 -13.94
C PRO A 57 -14.80 -19.15 -14.65
N LEU A 58 -13.78 -18.67 -13.93
CA LEU A 58 -12.73 -17.80 -14.45
C LEU A 58 -11.46 -18.57 -14.83
N LYS A 59 -11.49 -19.90 -14.95
CA LYS A 59 -10.32 -20.71 -15.28
C LYS A 59 -9.62 -20.17 -16.54
N GLY A 60 -8.30 -20.00 -16.46
CA GLY A 60 -7.48 -19.44 -17.55
C GLY A 60 -7.44 -17.91 -17.62
N VAL A 61 -8.20 -17.19 -16.80
CA VAL A 61 -8.06 -15.73 -16.68
C VAL A 61 -6.76 -15.39 -15.93
N PRO A 62 -5.91 -14.50 -16.46
CA PRO A 62 -4.68 -14.10 -15.79
C PRO A 62 -4.97 -13.25 -14.56
N ILE A 63 -4.24 -13.52 -13.49
CA ILE A 63 -4.09 -12.57 -12.38
C ILE A 63 -2.86 -11.73 -12.69
N SER A 64 -3.07 -10.43 -12.93
CA SER A 64 -2.03 -9.54 -13.46
C SER A 64 -1.81 -8.23 -12.69
N GLY A 65 -2.56 -8.00 -11.61
CA GLY A 65 -2.38 -6.84 -10.74
C GLY A 65 -2.53 -7.18 -9.27
N CYS A 66 -1.62 -6.68 -8.45
CA CYS A 66 -1.69 -6.75 -6.99
C CYS A 66 -1.00 -5.52 -6.40
N LEU A 67 -1.73 -4.80 -5.54
CA LEU A 67 -1.24 -3.61 -4.83
C LEU A 67 -1.86 -3.58 -3.44
N GLY A 68 -1.13 -3.00 -2.47
CA GLY A 68 -1.70 -2.57 -1.20
C GLY A 68 -2.83 -1.58 -1.43
N ASP A 69 -3.81 -1.54 -0.54
CA ASP A 69 -5.03 -0.74 -0.67
C ASP A 69 -4.74 0.77 -0.90
N GLN A 70 -3.87 1.36 -0.09
CA GLN A 70 -3.54 2.78 -0.17
C GLN A 70 -2.75 3.12 -1.43
N GLN A 71 -1.87 2.21 -1.86
CA GLN A 71 -1.09 2.27 -3.09
C GLN A 71 -1.98 2.10 -4.33
N ALA A 72 -2.94 1.18 -4.29
CA ALA A 72 -3.94 1.01 -5.33
C ALA A 72 -4.78 2.28 -5.48
N ALA A 73 -5.16 2.92 -4.37
CA ALA A 73 -5.85 4.21 -4.42
C ALA A 73 -4.98 5.31 -5.03
N MET A 74 -3.67 5.36 -4.72
CA MET A 74 -2.73 6.29 -5.35
C MET A 74 -2.69 6.10 -6.88
N VAL A 75 -2.64 4.86 -7.36
CA VAL A 75 -2.70 4.55 -8.80
C VAL A 75 -4.07 4.92 -9.40
N GLY A 76 -5.16 4.58 -8.73
CA GLY A 76 -6.53 4.89 -9.18
C GLY A 76 -6.83 6.39 -9.27
N HIS A 77 -6.16 7.21 -8.44
CA HIS A 77 -6.22 8.68 -8.50
C HIS A 77 -5.21 9.29 -9.49
N ASN A 78 -4.52 8.47 -10.28
CA ASN A 78 -3.52 8.90 -11.25
C ASN A 78 -2.33 9.67 -10.63
N CYS A 79 -1.96 9.36 -9.38
CA CYS A 79 -0.81 9.94 -8.69
C CYS A 79 0.51 9.30 -9.14
N LEU A 80 0.81 9.39 -10.43
CA LEU A 80 1.91 8.66 -11.06
C LEU A 80 3.20 9.48 -11.18
N LYS A 81 3.14 10.79 -10.94
CA LYS A 81 4.29 11.71 -11.04
C LYS A 81 4.80 12.06 -9.65
N ILE A 82 6.09 12.41 -9.59
CA ILE A 82 6.73 12.89 -8.35
C ILE A 82 5.96 14.10 -7.82
N GLY A 83 5.65 14.10 -6.53
CA GLY A 83 4.88 15.14 -5.85
C GLY A 83 3.37 14.90 -5.88
N ASP A 84 2.86 14.03 -6.74
CA ASP A 84 1.44 13.67 -6.71
C ASP A 84 1.12 13.03 -5.36
N THR A 85 0.08 13.55 -4.71
CA THR A 85 -0.31 13.15 -3.36
C THR A 85 -1.77 12.76 -3.34
N LYS A 86 -2.05 11.62 -2.71
CA LYS A 86 -3.40 11.14 -2.44
C LYS A 86 -3.62 11.11 -0.93
N SER A 87 -4.82 11.50 -0.50
CA SER A 87 -5.24 11.42 0.90
C SER A 87 -6.59 10.70 0.97
N THR A 88 -6.68 9.65 1.78
CA THR A 88 -7.96 8.99 2.10
C THR A 88 -8.43 9.45 3.47
N TYR A 89 -9.64 9.97 3.51
CA TYR A 89 -10.32 10.36 4.73
C TYR A 89 -11.33 9.28 5.14
N GLY A 90 -11.09 8.65 6.27
CA GLY A 90 -11.99 7.70 6.92
C GLY A 90 -12.02 7.93 8.43
N THR A 91 -12.11 6.86 9.22
CA THR A 91 -11.93 6.90 10.67
C THR A 91 -10.56 7.53 11.04
N GLY A 92 -9.51 7.08 10.34
CA GLY A 92 -8.19 7.73 10.27
C GLY A 92 -7.95 8.36 8.90
N THR A 93 -6.85 9.10 8.78
CA THR A 93 -6.42 9.74 7.52
C THR A 93 -5.11 9.14 7.07
N PHE A 94 -5.02 8.70 5.81
CA PHE A 94 -3.80 8.17 5.21
C PHE A 94 -3.41 9.01 4.00
N MET A 95 -2.22 9.61 4.05
CA MET A 95 -1.66 10.40 2.97
C MET A 95 -0.46 9.68 2.37
N LEU A 96 -0.45 9.53 1.04
CA LEU A 96 0.67 8.97 0.30
C LEU A 96 1.13 10.00 -0.73
N CYS A 97 2.41 10.33 -0.73
CA CYS A 97 3.04 11.22 -1.70
C CYS A 97 4.10 10.44 -2.51
N ASN A 98 3.99 10.50 -3.83
CA ASN A 98 4.96 9.90 -4.75
C ASN A 98 6.31 10.64 -4.66
N ILE A 99 7.37 9.95 -4.30
CA ILE A 99 8.73 10.52 -4.18
C ILE A 99 9.69 10.02 -5.28
N GLY A 100 9.15 9.36 -6.31
CA GLY A 100 9.93 8.87 -7.45
C GLY A 100 10.71 7.60 -7.16
N SER A 101 11.87 7.45 -7.82
CA SER A 101 12.61 6.18 -7.87
C SER A 101 13.66 6.00 -6.77
N LYS A 102 13.79 6.96 -5.86
CA LYS A 102 14.76 6.91 -4.75
C LYS A 102 14.00 6.91 -3.42
N PRO A 103 14.22 5.92 -2.55
CA PRO A 103 13.63 5.94 -1.22
C PRO A 103 14.27 7.08 -0.41
N ILE A 104 13.45 7.79 0.36
CA ILE A 104 13.87 8.88 1.24
C ILE A 104 13.52 8.50 2.67
N ILE A 105 14.49 8.50 3.58
CA ILE A 105 14.23 8.32 5.01
C ILE A 105 13.66 9.64 5.56
N SER A 106 12.44 9.60 6.10
CA SER A 106 11.82 10.78 6.71
C SER A 106 12.53 11.18 8.00
N LYS A 107 12.66 12.49 8.25
CA LYS A 107 13.11 13.04 9.54
C LYS A 107 11.94 13.36 10.48
N ASP A 108 10.71 13.28 9.98
CA ASP A 108 9.49 13.72 10.66
C ASP A 108 8.57 12.53 11.00
N GLY A 109 9.11 11.31 11.02
CA GLY A 109 8.39 10.09 11.39
C GLY A 109 7.46 9.53 10.32
N LEU A 110 7.54 10.01 9.06
CA LEU A 110 6.78 9.42 7.95
C LEU A 110 7.39 8.08 7.52
N LEU A 111 6.54 7.17 7.05
CA LEU A 111 6.97 5.87 6.55
C LEU A 111 7.42 6.00 5.10
N THR A 112 8.62 5.53 4.80
CA THR A 112 9.07 5.30 3.42
C THR A 112 8.55 3.94 2.98
N THR A 113 7.80 3.90 1.88
CA THR A 113 7.18 2.67 1.38
C THR A 113 7.30 2.57 -0.13
N VAL A 114 6.98 1.40 -0.71
CA VAL A 114 6.84 1.28 -2.15
C VAL A 114 5.45 1.77 -2.54
N GLY A 115 5.38 2.66 -3.53
CA GLY A 115 4.14 3.12 -4.14
C GLY A 115 3.62 2.08 -5.14
N PHE A 116 4.39 1.81 -6.19
CA PHE A 116 4.04 0.79 -7.19
C PHE A 116 5.24 0.43 -8.07
N GLN A 117 5.14 -0.67 -8.81
CA GLN A 117 6.04 -1.00 -9.92
C GLN A 117 5.26 -1.69 -11.04
N PHE A 118 5.18 -1.10 -12.23
CA PHE A 118 4.37 -1.65 -13.33
C PHE A 118 5.18 -2.58 -14.22
N GLY A 119 5.53 -3.76 -13.71
CA GLY A 119 6.31 -4.78 -14.40
C GLY A 119 7.71 -4.91 -13.84
N SER A 120 8.29 -6.12 -13.96
CA SER A 120 9.58 -6.48 -13.36
C SER A 120 10.75 -5.61 -13.83
N ASN A 121 10.72 -5.15 -15.08
CA ASN A 121 11.74 -4.30 -15.68
C ASN A 121 11.43 -2.79 -15.61
N SER A 122 10.29 -2.42 -15.05
CA SER A 122 9.88 -1.03 -14.94
C SER A 122 10.49 -0.37 -13.70
N PRO A 123 10.72 0.96 -13.73
CA PRO A 123 11.15 1.69 -12.55
C PRO A 123 10.19 1.49 -11.39
N ILE A 124 10.74 1.26 -10.20
CA ILE A 124 9.98 1.27 -8.96
C ILE A 124 9.69 2.71 -8.57
N CYS A 125 8.48 2.95 -8.04
CA CYS A 125 8.08 4.20 -7.41
C CYS A 125 8.00 3.99 -5.90
N TYR A 126 8.60 4.89 -5.13
CA TYR A 126 8.46 4.97 -3.68
C TYR A 126 7.47 6.06 -3.31
N ALA A 127 6.92 5.93 -2.11
CA ALA A 127 6.06 6.93 -1.51
C ALA A 127 6.51 7.26 -0.07
N LEU A 128 6.24 8.50 0.35
CA LEU A 128 6.15 8.83 1.76
C LEU A 128 4.71 8.68 2.20
N GLU A 129 4.51 7.98 3.30
CA GLU A 129 3.21 7.74 3.88
C GLU A 129 3.12 8.37 5.28
N GLY A 130 2.10 9.20 5.47
CA GLY A 130 1.69 9.69 6.77
C GLY A 130 0.35 9.08 7.15
N SER A 131 0.22 8.66 8.41
CA SER A 131 -1.06 8.24 8.97
C SER A 131 -1.42 9.11 10.16
N GLY A 132 -2.65 9.60 10.17
CA GLY A 132 -3.26 10.35 11.27
C GLY A 132 -4.37 9.52 11.90
N SER A 133 -4.28 9.27 13.21
CA SER A 133 -5.25 8.48 13.97
C SER A 133 -6.60 9.17 14.18
N ILE A 134 -6.67 10.49 13.96
CA ILE A 134 -7.86 11.31 14.22
C ILE A 134 -8.28 12.01 12.91
N GLY A 135 -9.03 11.29 12.08
CA GLY A 135 -9.73 11.85 10.92
C GLY A 135 -11.21 12.05 11.24
N GLY A 136 -12.08 11.25 10.64
CA GLY A 136 -13.54 11.27 10.88
C GLY A 136 -13.95 10.93 12.32
N ASN A 137 -13.06 10.34 13.13
CA ASN A 137 -13.30 10.12 14.55
C ASN A 137 -13.51 11.42 15.33
N VAL A 138 -12.91 12.55 14.94
CA VAL A 138 -13.17 13.83 15.61
C VAL A 138 -14.62 14.28 15.37
N VAL A 139 -15.13 14.09 14.16
CA VAL A 139 -16.51 14.45 13.80
C VAL A 139 -17.51 13.56 14.52
N ARG A 140 -17.26 12.23 14.59
CA ARG A 140 -18.09 11.31 15.37
C ARG A 140 -18.02 11.61 16.87
N PHE A 141 -16.82 11.86 17.41
CA PHE A 141 -16.63 12.19 18.82
C PHE A 141 -17.38 13.47 19.21
N LEU A 142 -17.28 14.52 18.40
CA LEU A 142 -18.00 15.78 18.62
C LEU A 142 -19.53 15.63 18.48
N ARG A 143 -20.01 14.79 17.55
CA ARG A 143 -21.43 14.47 17.40
C ARG A 143 -21.96 13.69 18.61
N ASP A 144 -21.27 12.60 18.97
CA ASP A 144 -21.78 11.59 19.91
C ASP A 144 -21.58 11.99 21.37
N ASN A 145 -20.53 12.76 21.69
CA ASN A 145 -20.20 13.12 23.09
C ASN A 145 -20.59 14.55 23.47
N PHE A 146 -20.70 15.45 22.49
CA PHE A 146 -21.00 16.87 22.75
C PHE A 146 -22.27 17.38 22.06
N GLY A 147 -22.94 16.54 21.26
CA GLY A 147 -24.24 16.88 20.68
C GLY A 147 -24.22 18.04 19.67
N PHE A 148 -23.05 18.44 19.16
CA PHE A 148 -22.90 19.60 18.27
C PHE A 148 -23.58 19.41 16.90
N ILE A 149 -23.85 18.17 16.49
CA ILE A 149 -24.42 17.84 15.18
C ILE A 149 -25.62 16.90 15.38
N ARG A 150 -26.84 17.40 15.15
CA ARG A 150 -28.06 16.57 15.24
C ARG A 150 -28.30 15.69 13.99
N ASN A 151 -27.61 15.97 12.87
CA ASN A 151 -27.84 15.23 11.62
C ASN A 151 -26.57 15.20 10.73
N SER A 152 -26.06 14.01 10.41
CA SER A 152 -24.81 13.83 9.63
C SER A 152 -25.02 13.78 8.11
N GLN A 153 -26.27 13.82 7.62
CA GLN A 153 -26.59 13.76 6.19
C GLN A 153 -26.15 15.00 5.39
N ASN A 154 -25.84 16.13 6.04
CA ASN A 154 -25.49 17.38 5.34
C ASN A 154 -23.99 17.56 5.04
N PHE A 155 -23.12 16.61 5.40
CA PHE A 155 -21.66 16.79 5.23
C PHE A 155 -21.07 16.15 3.97
N PHE A 156 -21.78 15.23 3.30
CA PHE A 156 -21.29 14.49 2.13
C PHE A 156 -21.90 14.94 0.79
N ARG A 157 -22.47 16.16 0.73
CA ARG A 157 -22.81 16.80 -0.54
C ARG A 157 -21.67 17.73 -0.96
N PHE A 158 -20.69 17.16 -1.64
CA PHE A 158 -19.84 17.84 -2.61
C PHE A 158 -19.71 16.94 -3.84
#